data_AF-A0A3M7RWP2-F1
#
_entry.id   AF-A0A3M7RWP2-F1
#
_cell.length_a   1.000
_cell.length_b   1.000
_cell.length_c   1.000
_cell.angle_alpha   90.00
_cell.angle_beta   90.00
_cell.angle_gamma   90.00
#
_symmetry.space_group_name_H-M   'P 1'
#
loop_
_entity.id
_entity.type
_entity.pdbx_description
1 polymer ?
#
loop_
_entity_poly.entity_id
_entity_poly.type
_entity_poly.pdbx_seq_one_letter_code
_entity_poly.pdbx_strand_id
1 'polypeptide(L)'
;MKKNKTLEKKIIFYNNVNRHFEIYAIFKLIRYCSICVFVMDKPEYSPHILQNSDSKYITEPFGWSNRILDYENYPSNLEYKPKSSNEDTTVVHYGRYQLLVNEIEFLILTLQDLSKDYSVDELKNKKIIVIYGGAAIGSHLHIFSNFFPFIKFILYDRAPFKLGLEIDRSKFIIKESFLNAKIANELKDEYNNQENYIRLFISDIRRNNHEKTVEQDMDLQAEIHGALKPYRSYLKFRLPYYNNGTRLSKKYLDGVIYFLAFGNRSTTETRLFVKKDSGLKDYDCRIFENQMYYFNKFDRTNCYKHEINVPGFDHCYDCRTVVFILEEYKKIVEQNEFLFPSNFVIGRKSTKELIDFINRKLYSARKKIEYALNFEQELFRCEYNFTRMKYGTKINREFLNRIIFSPLKINFQDFLSIELFNDETNIRHKNQNNIFSKTSKNKESNFLNNFGENHIKNFKKFIIIKLDST
;
A
#
# COMPACT_ATOMS: atom_id res chain seq x y z
N MET A 1 -22.77 61.68 -24.18
CA MET A 1 -22.98 60.49 -25.05
C MET A 1 -21.70 60.20 -25.83
N LYS A 2 -20.88 59.25 -25.38
CA LYS A 2 -19.78 58.66 -26.17
C LYS A 2 -20.00 57.15 -26.17
N LYS A 3 -20.19 56.58 -27.36
CA LYS A 3 -20.42 55.16 -27.62
C LYS A 3 -19.17 54.36 -27.23
N ASN A 4 -19.32 53.35 -26.38
CA ASN A 4 -18.29 52.33 -26.15
C ASN A 4 -18.10 51.52 -27.43
N LYS A 5 -16.88 51.52 -27.98
CA LYS A 5 -16.44 50.58 -29.02
C LYS A 5 -15.99 49.30 -28.32
N THR A 6 -16.77 48.23 -28.42
CA THR A 6 -16.33 46.87 -28.12
C THR A 6 -15.37 46.44 -29.23
N LEU A 7 -14.12 46.15 -28.86
CA LEU A 7 -13.12 45.62 -29.79
C LEU A 7 -13.30 44.09 -29.86
N GLU A 8 -14.06 43.59 -30.83
CA GLU A 8 -14.09 42.17 -31.14
C GLU A 8 -12.82 41.80 -31.93
N LYS A 9 -11.89 41.08 -31.28
CA LYS A 9 -10.79 40.41 -32.00
C LYS A 9 -11.30 39.10 -32.60
N LYS A 10 -11.56 39.10 -33.90
CA LYS A 10 -11.77 37.90 -34.72
C LYS A 10 -10.42 37.25 -34.99
N ILE A 11 -10.22 36.03 -34.50
CA ILE A 11 -9.11 35.18 -34.95
C ILE A 11 -9.58 34.43 -36.19
N ILE A 12 -9.01 34.74 -37.35
CA ILE A 12 -9.26 34.03 -38.60
C ILE A 12 -8.24 32.89 -38.69
N PHE A 13 -8.74 31.67 -38.81
CA PHE A 13 -7.94 30.45 -38.79
C PHE A 13 -7.85 29.83 -40.18
N TYR A 14 -6.68 29.92 -40.83
CA TYR A 14 -6.40 29.29 -42.13
C TYR A 14 -6.30 27.76 -42.02
N ASN A 15 -6.86 27.04 -43.00
CA ASN A 15 -6.89 25.58 -43.07
C ASN A 15 -5.47 24.98 -43.23
N ASN A 16 -5.07 24.10 -42.31
CA ASN A 16 -4.12 23.03 -42.61
C ASN A 16 -4.25 21.86 -41.63
N VAL A 17 -3.95 20.66 -42.14
CA VAL A 17 -4.35 19.33 -41.67
C VAL A 17 -3.72 18.90 -40.32
N ASN A 18 -2.83 19.70 -39.72
CA ASN A 18 -2.20 19.40 -38.41
C ASN A 18 -3.04 19.77 -37.18
N ARG A 19 -4.20 20.42 -37.35
CA ARG A 19 -5.02 20.90 -36.22
C ARG A 19 -5.61 19.82 -35.32
N HIS A 20 -5.88 18.63 -35.85
CA HIS A 20 -6.40 17.56 -34.99
C HIS A 20 -5.37 17.12 -33.95
N PHE A 21 -4.09 17.11 -34.30
CA PHE A 21 -3.02 16.75 -33.38
C PHE A 21 -2.78 17.82 -32.30
N GLU A 22 -2.80 19.10 -32.68
CA GLU A 22 -2.61 20.21 -31.73
C GLU A 22 -3.81 20.38 -30.79
N ILE A 23 -5.04 20.29 -31.30
CA ILE A 23 -6.25 20.34 -30.49
C ILE A 23 -6.32 19.12 -29.56
N TYR A 24 -5.94 17.93 -30.05
CA TYR A 24 -5.86 16.72 -29.23
C TYR A 24 -4.78 16.84 -28.15
N ALA A 25 -3.61 17.39 -28.46
CA ALA A 25 -2.55 17.66 -27.49
C ALA A 25 -2.96 18.69 -26.43
N ILE A 26 -3.72 19.73 -26.81
CA ILE A 26 -4.27 20.72 -25.89
C ILE A 26 -5.39 20.10 -25.03
N PHE A 27 -6.29 19.29 -25.58
CA PHE A 27 -7.29 18.57 -24.78
C PHE A 27 -6.68 17.52 -23.87
N LYS A 28 -5.60 16.87 -24.31
CA LYS A 28 -4.71 16.06 -23.46
C LYS A 28 -4.19 16.91 -22.32
N LEU A 29 -3.51 18.03 -22.60
CA LEU A 29 -2.95 18.94 -21.60
C LEU A 29 -4.01 19.50 -20.65
N ILE A 30 -5.21 19.80 -21.14
CA ILE A 30 -6.33 20.29 -20.33
C ILE A 30 -6.89 19.14 -19.48
N ARG A 31 -7.05 17.92 -19.99
CA ARG A 31 -7.46 16.76 -19.18
C ARG A 31 -6.38 16.38 -18.15
N TYR A 32 -5.11 16.46 -18.53
CA TYR A 32 -3.96 16.33 -17.63
C TYR A 32 -4.01 17.41 -16.56
N CYS A 33 -4.18 18.68 -16.93
CA CYS A 33 -4.34 19.77 -15.98
C CYS A 33 -5.60 19.62 -15.14
N SER A 34 -6.72 19.11 -15.64
CA SER A 34 -7.94 18.94 -14.84
C SER A 34 -7.80 17.80 -13.84
N ILE A 35 -7.26 16.65 -14.23
CA ILE A 35 -7.01 15.53 -13.29
C ILE A 35 -5.87 15.90 -12.32
N CYS A 36 -4.81 16.54 -12.81
CA CYS A 36 -3.73 17.02 -11.96
C CYS A 36 -4.22 18.12 -11.02
N VAL A 37 -5.01 19.10 -11.47
CA VAL A 37 -5.58 20.16 -10.61
C VAL A 37 -6.58 19.56 -9.63
N PHE A 38 -7.43 18.61 -10.02
CA PHE A 38 -8.37 17.96 -9.10
C PHE A 38 -7.68 17.09 -8.04
N VAL A 39 -6.55 16.45 -8.40
CA VAL A 39 -5.70 15.69 -7.47
C VAL A 39 -4.77 16.63 -6.67
N MET A 40 -4.38 17.79 -7.22
CA MET A 40 -3.49 18.77 -6.58
C MET A 40 -4.24 19.72 -5.63
N ASP A 41 -5.54 19.93 -5.83
CA ASP A 41 -6.41 20.69 -4.91
C ASP A 41 -6.92 19.84 -3.74
N LYS A 42 -6.68 18.53 -3.79
CA LYS A 42 -6.86 17.62 -2.65
C LYS A 42 -5.48 17.17 -2.15
N PRO A 43 -4.75 18.02 -1.39
CA PRO A 43 -3.39 17.74 -0.93
C PRO A 43 -3.26 16.52 0.01
N GLU A 44 -4.34 15.78 0.27
CA GLU A 44 -4.50 14.82 1.35
C GLU A 44 -4.56 13.36 0.89
N TYR A 45 -4.18 13.05 -0.36
CA TYR A 45 -4.39 11.69 -0.88
C TYR A 45 -3.07 10.98 -1.25
N SER A 46 -3.02 9.70 -0.86
CA SER A 46 -1.97 8.76 -1.25
C SER A 46 -1.87 8.64 -2.78
N PRO A 47 -0.68 8.49 -3.39
CA PRO A 47 -0.58 8.18 -4.83
C PRO A 47 -1.34 6.91 -5.22
N HIS A 48 -1.70 6.07 -4.25
CA HIS A 48 -2.44 4.84 -4.49
C HIS A 48 -3.85 5.08 -5.05
N ILE A 49 -4.44 6.26 -4.80
CA ILE A 49 -5.76 6.61 -5.34
C ILE A 49 -5.80 6.70 -6.86
N LEU A 50 -4.64 6.90 -7.51
CA LEU A 50 -4.59 6.99 -8.97
C LEU A 50 -4.96 5.66 -9.64
N GLN A 51 -4.81 4.53 -8.94
CA GLN A 51 -5.19 3.20 -9.45
C GLN A 51 -6.70 2.93 -9.33
N ASN A 52 -7.42 3.71 -8.52
CA ASN A 52 -8.84 3.52 -8.25
C ASN A 52 -9.55 4.87 -8.20
N SER A 53 -10.25 5.22 -9.27
CA SER A 53 -11.03 6.46 -9.36
C SER A 53 -12.11 6.60 -8.27
N ASP A 54 -12.56 5.46 -7.72
CA ASP A 54 -13.57 5.39 -6.67
C ASP A 54 -12.93 5.28 -5.27
N SER A 55 -11.63 5.58 -5.15
CA SER A 55 -10.91 5.52 -3.88
C SER A 55 -11.52 6.44 -2.84
N LYS A 56 -11.63 5.93 -1.61
CA LYS A 56 -12.23 6.61 -0.47
C LYS A 56 -11.17 7.00 0.55
N TYR A 57 -11.45 8.06 1.30
CA TYR A 57 -10.73 8.38 2.53
C TYR A 57 -11.55 7.90 3.72
N ILE A 58 -11.11 6.77 4.30
CA ILE A 58 -11.78 6.07 5.39
C ILE A 58 -11.33 6.71 6.70
N THR A 59 -12.30 7.22 7.46
CA THR A 59 -12.09 7.88 8.77
C THR A 59 -12.54 7.01 9.93
N GLU A 60 -13.27 5.95 9.61
CA GLU A 60 -13.73 4.92 10.53
C GLU A 60 -12.54 4.23 11.21
N PRO A 61 -12.69 3.78 12.46
CA PRO A 61 -11.63 3.09 13.18
C PRO A 61 -11.13 1.87 12.39
N PHE A 62 -9.82 1.86 12.11
CA PHE A 62 -9.16 0.70 11.52
C PHE A 62 -8.89 -0.36 12.60
N GLY A 63 -9.36 -1.58 12.40
CA GLY A 63 -9.23 -2.68 13.35
C GLY A 63 -9.00 -4.04 12.68
N TRP A 64 -9.13 -5.11 13.48
CA TRP A 64 -8.91 -6.48 13.03
C TRP A 64 -9.83 -6.91 11.88
N SER A 65 -11.07 -6.39 11.83
CA SER A 65 -11.99 -6.64 10.71
C SER A 65 -11.47 -6.13 9.36
N ASN A 66 -10.62 -5.09 9.35
CA ASN A 66 -9.98 -4.61 8.12
C ASN A 66 -8.82 -5.52 7.67
N ARG A 67 -8.31 -6.36 8.56
CA ARG A 67 -7.17 -7.26 8.31
C ARG A 67 -7.61 -8.65 7.84
N ILE A 68 -8.85 -9.03 8.11
CA ILE A 68 -9.37 -10.37 7.88
C ILE A 68 -10.18 -10.40 6.57
N LEU A 69 -9.92 -11.41 5.75
CA LEU A 69 -10.82 -11.79 4.67
C LEU A 69 -11.94 -12.64 5.26
N ASP A 70 -13.13 -12.06 5.40
CA ASP A 70 -14.35 -12.81 5.70
C ASP A 70 -14.75 -13.63 4.47
N TYR A 71 -14.24 -14.85 4.37
CA TYR A 71 -14.35 -15.68 3.17
C TYR A 71 -15.81 -15.85 2.67
N GLU A 72 -16.78 -15.88 3.58
CA GLU A 72 -18.19 -16.09 3.19
C GLU A 72 -18.85 -14.80 2.69
N ASN A 73 -18.51 -13.65 3.29
CA ASN A 73 -19.23 -12.39 3.06
C ASN A 73 -18.44 -11.35 2.25
N TYR A 74 -17.15 -11.57 2.01
CA TYR A 74 -16.31 -10.60 1.32
C TYR A 74 -16.66 -10.54 -0.18
N PRO A 75 -16.68 -9.34 -0.80
CA PRO A 75 -17.11 -9.17 -2.19
C PRO A 75 -16.36 -10.08 -3.18
N SER A 76 -17.12 -10.88 -3.92
CA SER A 76 -16.61 -11.84 -4.92
C SER A 76 -17.27 -11.70 -6.30
N ASN A 77 -18.13 -10.69 -6.46
CA ASN A 77 -18.87 -10.39 -7.68
C ASN A 77 -17.99 -9.75 -8.77
N LEU A 78 -16.81 -9.24 -8.42
CA LEU A 78 -15.85 -8.75 -9.40
C LEU A 78 -14.97 -9.90 -9.89
N GLU A 79 -15.20 -10.34 -11.12
CA GLU A 79 -14.39 -11.37 -11.77
C GLU A 79 -12.93 -10.91 -11.93
N TYR A 80 -12.00 -11.78 -11.53
CA TYR A 80 -10.58 -11.57 -11.70
C TYR A 80 -10.22 -11.37 -13.17
N LYS A 81 -9.40 -10.36 -13.41
CA LYS A 81 -8.81 -10.10 -14.73
C LYS A 81 -7.31 -10.24 -14.61
N PRO A 82 -6.67 -11.14 -15.37
CA PRO A 82 -5.23 -11.18 -15.47
C PRO A 82 -4.71 -9.79 -15.80
N LYS A 83 -3.73 -9.36 -15.03
CA LYS A 83 -3.17 -8.03 -15.17
C LYS A 83 -2.63 -7.84 -16.59
N SER A 84 -3.18 -6.88 -17.31
CA SER A 84 -2.60 -6.45 -18.59
C SER A 84 -1.29 -5.69 -18.36
N SER A 85 -0.41 -5.69 -19.36
CA SER A 85 0.85 -4.90 -19.29
C SER A 85 0.60 -3.41 -19.08
N ASN A 86 -0.61 -2.94 -19.35
CA ASN A 86 -1.01 -1.54 -19.36
C ASN A 86 -1.96 -1.21 -18.21
N GLU A 87 -1.87 -1.87 -17.05
CA GLU A 87 -2.66 -1.48 -15.89
C GLU A 87 -1.90 -0.57 -14.94
N ASP A 88 -2.63 0.35 -14.31
CA ASP A 88 -2.10 1.20 -13.25
C ASP A 88 -1.58 0.33 -12.10
N THR A 89 -0.40 0.69 -11.62
CA THR A 89 0.25 0.03 -10.51
C THR A 89 0.88 1.08 -9.61
N THR A 90 0.15 1.46 -8.58
CA THR A 90 0.65 2.41 -7.61
C THR A 90 1.07 1.70 -6.33
N VAL A 91 0.41 0.62 -5.93
CA VAL A 91 0.68 -0.13 -4.70
C VAL A 91 2.16 -0.55 -4.55
N VAL A 92 2.72 -0.36 -3.36
CA VAL A 92 4.12 -0.67 -3.05
C VAL A 92 4.29 -2.14 -2.65
N HIS A 93 5.23 -2.82 -3.31
CA HIS A 93 5.72 -4.11 -2.85
C HIS A 93 7.06 -3.97 -2.08
N TYR A 94 7.08 -4.47 -0.85
CA TYR A 94 8.29 -4.50 -0.02
C TYR A 94 8.36 -5.80 0.77
N GLY A 95 8.79 -6.89 0.12
CA GLY A 95 8.77 -8.26 0.70
C GLY A 95 9.37 -8.41 2.10
N ARG A 96 10.51 -7.78 2.42
CA ARG A 96 11.09 -7.84 3.77
C ARG A 96 10.24 -7.14 4.83
N TYR A 97 9.60 -6.04 4.46
CA TYR A 97 8.69 -5.29 5.33
C TYR A 97 7.40 -6.08 5.54
N GLN A 98 6.85 -6.64 4.46
CA GLN A 98 5.72 -7.56 4.46
C GLN A 98 5.97 -8.70 5.45
N LEU A 99 7.04 -9.48 5.29
CA LEU A 99 7.30 -10.63 6.16
C LEU A 99 7.37 -10.23 7.65
N LEU A 100 8.19 -9.24 7.98
CA LEU A 100 8.35 -8.77 9.37
C LEU A 100 7.02 -8.38 10.03
N VAL A 101 6.20 -7.57 9.35
CA VAL A 101 4.98 -7.03 9.94
C VAL A 101 3.92 -8.12 10.13
N ASN A 102 3.74 -9.00 9.14
CA ASN A 102 2.77 -10.09 9.25
C ASN A 102 3.23 -11.13 10.30
N GLU A 103 4.53 -11.33 10.51
CA GLU A 103 5.05 -12.19 11.57
C GLU A 103 4.89 -11.58 12.98
N ILE A 104 5.03 -10.25 13.12
CA ILE A 104 4.68 -9.52 14.35
C ILE A 104 3.18 -9.67 14.65
N GLU A 105 2.33 -9.49 13.63
CA GLU A 105 0.88 -9.69 13.73
C GLU A 105 0.54 -11.09 14.25
N PHE A 106 1.18 -12.13 13.70
CA PHE A 106 0.99 -13.50 14.16
C PHE A 106 1.28 -13.68 15.67
N LEU A 107 2.39 -13.12 16.16
CA LEU A 107 2.75 -13.26 17.56
C LEU A 107 1.87 -12.43 18.49
N ILE A 108 1.40 -11.26 18.06
CA ILE A 108 0.38 -10.47 18.79
C ILE A 108 -0.87 -11.30 18.99
N LEU A 109 -1.44 -11.85 17.90
CA LEU A 109 -2.66 -12.65 17.94
C LEU A 109 -2.48 -13.91 18.80
N THR A 110 -1.32 -14.55 18.69
CA THR A 110 -0.99 -15.73 19.50
C THR A 110 -0.91 -15.40 20.98
N LEU A 111 -0.26 -14.29 21.35
CA LEU A 111 -0.16 -13.87 22.75
C LEU A 111 -1.52 -13.49 23.32
N GLN A 112 -2.39 -12.84 22.54
CA GLN A 112 -3.78 -12.56 22.95
C GLN A 112 -4.55 -13.85 23.28
N ASP A 113 -4.35 -14.90 22.50
CA ASP A 113 -4.99 -16.20 22.76
C ASP A 113 -4.35 -16.91 23.97
N LEU A 114 -3.02 -16.86 24.10
CA LEU A 114 -2.32 -17.44 25.25
C LEU A 114 -2.74 -16.79 26.57
N SER A 115 -2.91 -15.48 26.62
CA SER A 115 -3.38 -14.78 27.84
C SER A 115 -4.81 -15.15 28.23
N LYS A 116 -5.60 -15.75 27.33
CA LYS A 116 -6.94 -16.28 27.64
C LYS A 116 -6.88 -17.74 28.11
N ASP A 117 -5.98 -18.51 27.50
CA ASP A 117 -5.89 -19.95 27.74
C ASP A 117 -5.04 -20.31 28.97
N TYR A 118 -4.21 -19.37 29.45
CA TYR A 118 -3.28 -19.59 30.56
C TYR A 118 -3.28 -18.41 31.52
N SER A 119 -3.13 -18.71 32.81
CA SER A 119 -2.83 -17.69 33.81
C SER A 119 -1.42 -17.09 33.62
N VAL A 120 -1.18 -15.93 34.21
CA VAL A 120 0.12 -15.25 34.19
C VAL A 120 1.23 -16.16 34.74
N ASP A 121 0.97 -16.87 35.84
CA ASP A 121 1.97 -17.73 36.48
C ASP A 121 2.24 -19.01 35.69
N GLU A 122 1.24 -19.55 34.99
CA GLU A 122 1.47 -20.63 34.03
C GLU A 122 2.34 -20.14 32.87
N LEU A 123 2.03 -18.99 32.27
CA LEU A 123 2.79 -18.44 31.14
C LEU A 123 4.23 -18.11 31.49
N LYS A 124 4.51 -17.58 32.69
CA LYS A 124 5.89 -17.34 33.18
C LYS A 124 6.74 -18.61 33.18
N ASN A 125 6.11 -19.76 33.41
CA ASN A 125 6.79 -21.06 33.45
C ASN A 125 6.85 -21.74 32.08
N LYS A 126 6.18 -21.19 31.05
CA LYS A 126 6.24 -21.69 29.68
C LYS A 126 7.35 -21.00 28.89
N LYS A 127 7.99 -21.76 28.02
CA LYS A 127 8.94 -21.31 27.00
C LYS A 127 8.25 -21.30 25.65
N ILE A 128 8.35 -20.21 24.91
CA ILE A 128 7.75 -20.09 23.59
C ILE A 128 8.82 -20.36 22.53
N ILE A 129 8.54 -21.29 21.63
CA ILE A 129 9.40 -21.58 20.48
C ILE A 129 8.66 -21.39 19.17
N VAL A 130 9.34 -20.80 18.20
CA VAL A 130 8.86 -20.66 16.82
C VAL A 130 9.67 -21.59 15.95
N ILE A 131 9.01 -22.58 15.35
CA ILE A 131 9.56 -23.40 14.26
C ILE A 131 9.20 -22.67 12.96
N TYR A 132 10.21 -22.26 12.18
CA TYR A 132 10.02 -21.51 10.94
C TYR A 132 10.54 -22.31 9.75
N GLY A 133 9.64 -22.82 8.90
CA GLY A 133 10.01 -23.44 7.62
C GLY A 133 9.99 -22.44 6.46
N GLY A 134 11.03 -22.45 5.61
CA GLY A 134 11.17 -21.47 4.51
C GLY A 134 11.70 -20.13 5.00
N ALA A 135 12.58 -20.14 6.01
CA ALA A 135 12.98 -18.94 6.73
C ALA A 135 14.12 -18.15 6.06
N ALA A 136 14.79 -18.69 5.03
CA ALA A 136 15.91 -18.01 4.38
C ALA A 136 15.41 -17.04 3.28
N ILE A 137 16.15 -15.98 2.95
CA ILE A 137 17.46 -15.56 3.48
C ILE A 137 17.41 -14.99 4.91
N GLY A 138 16.21 -14.78 5.48
CA GLY A 138 16.03 -14.46 6.89
C GLY A 138 16.56 -13.09 7.35
N SER A 139 16.85 -12.17 6.43
CA SER A 139 17.51 -10.90 6.79
C SER A 139 16.69 -10.00 7.73
N HIS A 140 15.36 -10.16 7.81
CA HIS A 140 14.50 -9.43 8.74
C HIS A 140 14.39 -10.09 10.13
N LEU A 141 14.79 -11.36 10.27
CA LEU A 141 14.57 -12.15 11.50
C LEU A 141 15.29 -11.58 12.72
N HIS A 142 16.43 -10.90 12.53
CA HIS A 142 17.11 -10.19 13.62
C HIS A 142 16.28 -9.01 14.16
N ILE A 143 15.47 -8.37 13.31
CA ILE A 143 14.54 -7.32 13.73
C ILE A 143 13.38 -7.99 14.46
N PHE A 144 12.82 -9.05 13.88
CA PHE A 144 11.68 -9.77 14.43
C PHE A 144 11.95 -10.31 15.85
N SER A 145 13.09 -10.95 16.09
CA SER A 145 13.46 -11.46 17.41
C SER A 145 13.71 -10.36 18.45
N ASN A 146 13.97 -9.13 18.03
CA ASN A 146 14.07 -7.99 18.92
C ASN A 146 12.69 -7.51 19.40
N PHE A 147 11.60 -7.76 18.67
CA PHE A 147 10.24 -7.47 19.15
C PHE A 147 9.77 -8.46 20.21
N PHE A 148 10.28 -9.70 20.18
CA PHE A 148 9.87 -10.78 21.09
C PHE A 148 11.10 -11.48 21.69
N PRO A 149 11.81 -10.82 22.63
CA PRO A 149 13.12 -11.27 23.09
C PRO A 149 13.11 -12.59 23.88
N PHE A 150 11.94 -13.03 24.35
CA PHE A 150 11.74 -14.27 25.11
C PHE A 150 11.48 -15.51 24.23
N ILE A 151 11.34 -15.32 22.91
CA ILE A 151 11.08 -16.43 21.97
C ILE A 151 12.39 -16.99 21.44
N LYS A 152 12.47 -18.32 21.40
CA LYS A 152 13.53 -19.04 20.70
C LYS A 152 13.05 -19.50 19.32
N PHE A 153 13.89 -19.34 18.32
CA PHE A 153 13.58 -19.60 16.92
C PHE A 153 14.36 -20.82 16.41
N ILE A 154 13.66 -21.74 15.74
CA ILE A 154 14.24 -22.89 15.06
C ILE A 154 13.96 -22.71 13.57
N LEU A 155 14.97 -22.30 12.83
CA LEU A 155 14.87 -21.90 11.43
C LEU A 155 15.29 -23.05 10.52
N TYR A 156 14.43 -23.40 9.57
CA TYR A 156 14.69 -24.39 8.53
C TYR A 156 14.57 -23.75 7.16
N ASP A 157 15.61 -23.91 6.37
CA ASP A 157 15.59 -23.64 4.93
C ASP A 157 16.76 -24.34 4.25
N ARG A 158 16.65 -24.67 2.98
CA ARG A 158 17.81 -25.14 2.20
C ARG A 158 18.74 -24.01 1.78
N ALA A 159 18.19 -22.82 1.57
CA ALA A 159 18.97 -21.68 1.14
C ALA A 159 19.81 -21.13 2.30
N PRO A 160 20.99 -20.57 2.02
CA PRO A 160 21.85 -20.03 3.05
C PRO A 160 21.22 -18.81 3.74
N PHE A 161 21.38 -18.75 5.06
CA PHE A 161 20.87 -17.66 5.87
C PHE A 161 21.80 -16.44 5.83
N LYS A 162 21.21 -15.25 5.69
CA LYS A 162 21.90 -13.95 5.76
C LYS A 162 21.37 -13.15 6.94
N LEU A 163 21.57 -13.70 8.14
CA LEU A 163 21.19 -13.04 9.38
C LEU A 163 22.08 -11.82 9.61
N GLY A 164 21.50 -10.72 10.13
CA GLY A 164 22.24 -9.50 10.41
C GLY A 164 23.35 -9.72 11.45
N LEU A 165 24.42 -8.91 11.38
CA LEU A 165 25.55 -8.99 12.33
C LEU A 165 25.15 -8.77 13.79
N GLU A 166 24.05 -8.05 14.02
CA GLU A 166 23.52 -7.72 15.35
C GLU A 166 22.66 -8.82 15.98
N ILE A 167 22.60 -10.01 15.37
CA ILE A 167 21.71 -11.07 15.86
C ILE A 167 22.26 -11.72 17.13
N ASP A 168 21.40 -11.82 18.15
CA ASP A 168 21.67 -12.67 19.30
C ASP A 168 21.52 -14.14 18.90
N ARG A 169 22.65 -14.78 18.57
CA ARG A 169 22.69 -16.17 18.09
C ARG A 169 22.15 -17.18 19.10
N SER A 170 22.11 -16.85 20.39
CA SER A 170 21.57 -17.78 21.41
C SER A 170 20.07 -18.06 21.23
N LYS A 171 19.36 -17.14 20.55
CA LYS A 171 17.93 -17.27 20.24
C LYS A 171 17.63 -18.12 19.03
N PHE A 172 18.63 -18.50 18.24
CA PHE A 172 18.42 -19.15 16.95
C PHE A 172 19.11 -20.51 16.87
N ILE A 173 18.34 -21.51 16.46
CA ILE A 173 18.84 -22.77 15.93
C ILE A 173 18.62 -22.74 14.43
N ILE A 174 19.70 -22.77 13.65
CA ILE A 174 19.64 -22.71 12.18
C ILE A 174 19.90 -24.10 11.62
N LYS A 175 19.05 -24.55 10.72
CA LYS A 175 19.14 -25.84 10.03
C LYS A 175 19.04 -25.60 8.53
N GLU A 176 20.17 -25.78 7.84
CA GLU A 176 20.24 -25.65 6.37
C GLU A 176 19.68 -26.91 5.67
N SER A 177 18.43 -27.26 5.98
CA SER A 177 17.73 -28.42 5.47
C SER A 177 16.24 -28.14 5.27
N PHE A 178 15.56 -29.02 4.54
CA PHE A 178 14.11 -28.94 4.42
C PHE A 178 13.42 -29.38 5.70
N LEU A 179 12.45 -28.61 6.16
CA LEU A 179 11.46 -29.07 7.13
C LEU A 179 10.42 -29.93 6.42
N ASN A 180 10.14 -31.11 6.96
CA ASN A 180 9.10 -32.02 6.48
C ASN A 180 8.35 -32.63 7.68
N ALA A 181 7.30 -33.41 7.43
CA ALA A 181 6.47 -34.01 8.47
C ALA A 181 7.25 -34.91 9.45
N LYS A 182 8.27 -35.64 8.96
CA LYS A 182 9.12 -36.48 9.82
C LYS A 182 9.89 -35.64 10.84
N ILE A 183 10.61 -34.62 10.37
CA ILE A 183 11.36 -33.69 11.22
C ILE A 183 10.40 -32.93 12.15
N ALA A 184 9.23 -32.53 11.65
CA ALA A 184 8.21 -31.88 12.46
C ALA A 184 7.72 -32.77 13.62
N ASN A 185 7.57 -34.08 13.39
CA ASN A 185 7.25 -35.04 14.43
C ASN A 185 8.40 -35.23 15.44
N GLU A 186 9.64 -35.31 14.96
CA GLU A 186 10.83 -35.36 15.82
C GLU A 186 10.92 -34.12 16.73
N LEU A 187 10.68 -32.91 16.18
CA LEU A 187 10.61 -31.67 16.96
C LEU A 187 9.44 -31.68 17.95
N LYS A 188 8.28 -32.22 17.57
CA LYS A 188 7.15 -32.37 18.50
C LYS A 188 7.58 -33.24 19.69
N ASP A 189 8.24 -34.36 19.45
CA ASP A 189 8.67 -35.28 20.51
C ASP A 189 9.78 -34.65 21.38
N GLU A 190 10.78 -34.00 20.76
CA GLU A 190 11.85 -33.25 21.45
C GLU A 190 11.29 -32.21 22.44
N TYR A 191 10.30 -31.43 21.99
CA TYR A 191 9.72 -30.32 22.78
C TYR A 191 8.45 -30.69 23.55
N ASN A 192 7.92 -31.91 23.41
CA ASN A 192 6.89 -32.46 24.30
C ASN A 192 7.50 -33.01 25.59
N ASN A 193 8.62 -33.73 25.47
CA ASN A 193 9.30 -34.37 26.62
C ASN A 193 9.86 -33.37 27.64
N GLN A 194 9.84 -32.08 27.33
CA GLN A 194 10.32 -31.01 28.21
C GLN A 194 9.17 -30.21 28.90
N GLU A 195 7.92 -30.70 28.83
CA GLU A 195 6.63 -30.25 29.45
C GLU A 195 6.27 -28.74 29.49
N ASN A 196 7.14 -27.86 29.02
CA ASN A 196 7.00 -26.42 29.21
C ASN A 196 7.09 -25.61 27.92
N TYR A 197 7.06 -26.24 26.75
CA TYR A 197 7.15 -25.52 25.49
C TYR A 197 5.79 -25.30 24.83
N ILE A 198 5.53 -24.03 24.49
CA ILE A 198 4.49 -23.65 23.54
C ILE A 198 5.15 -23.61 22.17
N ARG A 199 4.74 -24.53 21.30
CA ARG A 199 5.20 -24.61 19.91
C ARG A 199 4.34 -23.74 19.00
N LEU A 200 5.00 -22.86 18.26
CA LEU A 200 4.40 -22.05 17.21
C LEU A 200 5.03 -22.45 15.88
N PHE A 201 4.25 -22.40 14.80
CA PHE A 201 4.74 -22.71 13.47
C PHE A 201 4.51 -21.56 12.50
N ILE A 202 5.57 -21.10 11.85
CA ILE A 202 5.49 -20.16 10.74
C ILE A 202 5.98 -20.87 9.49
N SER A 203 5.27 -20.71 8.39
CA SER A 203 5.72 -21.24 7.11
C SER A 203 5.70 -20.19 6.01
N ASP A 204 6.83 -20.06 5.34
CA ASP A 204 6.98 -19.39 4.05
C ASP A 204 7.64 -20.33 3.02
N ILE A 205 7.41 -21.64 3.17
CA ILE A 205 7.94 -22.66 2.25
C ILE A 205 7.51 -22.34 0.83
N ARG A 206 8.49 -22.33 -0.09
CA ARG A 206 8.27 -22.16 -1.52
C ARG A 206 9.29 -22.99 -2.29
N ARG A 207 8.84 -24.03 -3.00
CA ARG A 207 9.73 -24.84 -3.84
C ARG A 207 10.04 -24.19 -5.18
N ASN A 208 9.03 -23.64 -5.86
CA ASN A 208 9.19 -22.84 -7.07
C ASN A 208 7.95 -21.93 -7.29
N ASN A 209 7.80 -21.36 -8.48
CA ASN A 209 6.74 -20.39 -8.80
C ASN A 209 5.60 -20.96 -9.65
N HIS A 210 5.59 -22.27 -9.92
CA HIS A 210 4.57 -22.90 -10.77
C HIS A 210 3.31 -23.24 -9.97
N GLU A 211 2.12 -23.14 -10.58
CA GLU A 211 0.84 -23.37 -9.87
C GLU A 211 0.75 -24.76 -9.21
N LYS A 212 1.26 -25.81 -9.87
CA LYS A 212 1.29 -27.17 -9.31
C LYS A 212 2.09 -27.28 -8.00
N THR A 213 3.14 -26.48 -7.83
CA THR A 213 3.94 -26.54 -6.61
C THR A 213 3.33 -25.75 -5.47
N VAL A 214 2.46 -24.79 -5.75
CA VAL A 214 1.72 -24.08 -4.71
C VAL A 214 0.78 -25.03 -3.97
N GLU A 215 0.06 -25.90 -4.68
CA GLU A 215 -0.74 -26.94 -4.00
C GLU A 215 0.13 -27.87 -3.16
N GLN A 216 1.25 -28.33 -3.72
CA GLN A 216 2.17 -29.21 -2.99
C GLN A 216 2.77 -28.52 -1.76
N ASP A 217 3.09 -27.23 -1.84
CA ASP A 217 3.64 -26.42 -0.75
C ASP A 217 2.58 -26.20 0.33
N MET A 218 1.33 -26.02 -0.04
CA MET A 218 0.22 -26.03 0.91
C MET A 218 0.09 -27.40 1.58
N ASP A 219 0.04 -28.50 0.82
CA ASP A 219 -0.10 -29.84 1.39
C ASP A 219 1.02 -30.17 2.38
N LEU A 220 2.27 -29.85 2.03
CA LEU A 220 3.41 -29.99 2.94
C LEU A 220 3.25 -29.15 4.23
N GLN A 221 2.76 -27.91 4.12
CA GLN A 221 2.49 -27.07 5.30
C GLN A 221 1.43 -27.70 6.21
N ALA A 222 0.37 -28.29 5.65
CA ALA A 222 -0.66 -28.97 6.41
C ALA A 222 -0.15 -30.25 7.08
N GLU A 223 0.65 -31.05 6.37
CA GLU A 223 1.31 -32.23 6.94
C GLU A 223 2.24 -31.85 8.10
N ILE A 224 3.04 -30.79 7.94
CA ILE A 224 3.92 -30.27 9.01
C ILE A 224 3.09 -29.79 10.20
N HIS A 225 2.01 -29.04 9.97
CA HIS A 225 1.10 -28.59 11.03
C HIS A 225 0.55 -29.78 11.83
N GLY A 226 0.01 -30.80 11.14
CA GLY A 226 -0.54 -32.00 11.77
C GLY A 226 0.50 -32.82 12.52
N ALA A 227 1.72 -32.92 11.98
CA ALA A 227 2.83 -33.64 12.62
C ALA A 227 3.40 -32.90 13.83
N LEU A 228 3.54 -31.57 13.75
CA LEU A 228 4.12 -30.73 14.82
C LEU A 228 3.13 -30.46 15.96
N LYS A 229 1.82 -30.48 15.66
CA LYS A 229 0.72 -30.09 16.56
C LYS A 229 1.02 -28.79 17.32
N PRO A 230 1.32 -27.69 16.61
CA PRO A 230 1.65 -26.42 17.24
C PRO A 230 0.40 -25.77 17.85
N TYR A 231 0.58 -24.93 18.87
CA TYR A 231 -0.52 -24.17 19.48
C TYR A 231 -1.22 -23.26 18.45
N ARG A 232 -0.42 -22.58 17.62
CA ARG A 232 -0.89 -21.82 16.44
C ARG A 232 0.07 -22.00 15.26
N SER A 233 -0.47 -21.83 14.06
CA SER A 233 0.33 -21.74 12.83
C SER A 233 -0.02 -20.51 12.01
N TYR A 234 1.00 -19.98 11.34
CA TYR A 234 0.89 -18.91 10.36
C TYR A 234 1.43 -19.39 9.02
N LEU A 235 0.51 -19.79 8.15
CA LEU A 235 0.82 -20.49 6.92
C LEU A 235 0.74 -19.52 5.73
N LYS A 236 1.64 -19.68 4.77
CA LYS A 236 1.52 -19.03 3.46
C LYS A 236 0.30 -19.61 2.75
N PHE A 237 -0.71 -18.78 2.51
CA PHE A 237 -1.97 -19.21 1.92
C PHE A 237 -2.19 -18.54 0.58
N ARG A 238 -2.21 -19.35 -0.49
CA ARG A 238 -2.50 -18.91 -1.84
C ARG A 238 -3.15 -20.05 -2.60
N LEU A 239 -4.42 -19.92 -2.93
CA LEU A 239 -5.07 -20.91 -3.79
C LEU A 239 -4.53 -20.81 -5.23
N PRO A 240 -4.47 -21.92 -5.97
CA PRO A 240 -4.13 -21.90 -7.39
C PRO A 240 -5.11 -21.01 -8.17
N TYR A 241 -4.61 -20.32 -9.20
CA TYR A 241 -5.48 -19.54 -10.09
C TYR A 241 -6.47 -20.46 -10.83
N TYR A 242 -7.69 -19.99 -11.02
CA TYR A 242 -8.74 -20.75 -11.68
C TYR A 242 -8.50 -20.91 -13.20
N ASN A 243 -7.83 -19.91 -13.80
CA ASN A 243 -7.57 -19.87 -15.23
C ASN A 243 -6.72 -21.07 -15.68
N ASN A 244 -7.27 -21.86 -16.63
CA ASN A 244 -6.81 -23.13 -17.21
C ASN A 244 -7.51 -24.42 -16.72
N GLY A 245 -8.69 -24.32 -16.07
CA GLY A 245 -9.55 -25.49 -15.82
C GLY A 245 -9.02 -26.45 -14.75
N THR A 246 -8.09 -26.00 -13.92
CA THR A 246 -7.28 -26.90 -13.07
C THR A 246 -7.86 -27.23 -11.70
N ARG A 247 -8.81 -26.46 -11.14
CA ARG A 247 -9.63 -26.88 -9.98
C ARG A 247 -10.65 -25.81 -9.61
N LEU A 248 -11.89 -26.19 -9.29
CA LEU A 248 -12.87 -25.27 -8.71
C LEU A 248 -12.64 -25.07 -7.20
N SER A 249 -12.19 -26.11 -6.49
CA SER A 249 -12.02 -26.05 -5.04
C SER A 249 -10.79 -26.81 -4.53
N LYS A 250 -10.26 -26.36 -3.39
CA LYS A 250 -9.14 -26.98 -2.66
C LYS A 250 -9.55 -27.21 -1.20
N LYS A 251 -9.54 -28.47 -0.79
CA LYS A 251 -9.64 -28.85 0.63
C LYS A 251 -8.33 -28.53 1.34
N TYR A 252 -8.38 -27.74 2.40
CA TYR A 252 -7.22 -27.33 3.17
C TYR A 252 -7.57 -27.06 4.64
N LEU A 253 -6.58 -26.71 5.47
CA LEU A 253 -6.82 -26.34 6.87
C LEU A 253 -7.80 -25.16 6.99
N ASP A 254 -8.69 -25.26 7.96
CA ASP A 254 -9.58 -24.15 8.35
C ASP A 254 -8.83 -23.16 9.25
N GLY A 255 -9.17 -21.89 9.14
CA GLY A 255 -8.50 -20.82 9.87
C GLY A 255 -8.95 -19.43 9.44
N VAL A 256 -8.37 -18.43 10.10
CA VAL A 256 -8.65 -17.02 9.79
C VAL A 256 -7.66 -16.54 8.72
N ILE A 257 -8.18 -16.00 7.62
CA ILE A 257 -7.36 -15.50 6.51
C ILE A 257 -7.04 -14.02 6.73
N TYR A 258 -5.76 -13.68 6.78
CA TYR A 258 -5.26 -12.31 6.94
C TYR A 258 -4.68 -11.76 5.63
N PHE A 259 -5.08 -10.54 5.27
CA PHE A 259 -4.50 -9.80 4.15
C PHE A 259 -3.05 -9.42 4.43
N LEU A 260 -2.22 -9.33 3.39
CA LEU A 260 -0.82 -8.92 3.55
C LEU A 260 -0.66 -7.40 3.51
N ALA A 261 0.14 -6.84 4.42
CA ALA A 261 0.75 -5.52 4.24
C ALA A 261 1.91 -5.60 3.24
N PHE A 262 2.02 -4.63 2.31
CA PHE A 262 3.13 -4.53 1.33
C PHE A 262 3.31 -5.78 0.44
N GLY A 263 2.24 -6.56 0.29
CA GLY A 263 2.13 -7.68 -0.64
C GLY A 263 2.48 -7.29 -2.09
N ASN A 264 2.74 -8.28 -2.93
CA ASN A 264 2.83 -8.02 -4.38
C ASN A 264 1.53 -7.37 -4.89
N ARG A 265 1.64 -6.53 -5.92
CA ARG A 265 0.55 -5.61 -6.37
C ARG A 265 -0.77 -6.29 -6.73
N SER A 266 -0.71 -7.51 -7.26
CA SER A 266 -1.87 -8.31 -7.70
C SER A 266 -1.81 -9.72 -7.09
N THR A 267 -1.28 -9.81 -5.87
CA THR A 267 -1.11 -11.11 -5.20
C THR A 267 -2.44 -11.65 -4.70
N THR A 268 -2.66 -12.95 -4.88
CA THR A 268 -3.68 -13.71 -4.15
C THR A 268 -3.13 -14.34 -2.88
N GLU A 269 -1.83 -14.15 -2.60
CA GLU A 269 -1.22 -14.60 -1.34
C GLU A 269 -1.81 -13.83 -0.14
N THR A 270 -2.10 -14.59 0.90
CA THR A 270 -2.56 -14.16 2.22
C THR A 270 -1.84 -15.00 3.28
N ARG A 271 -2.18 -14.82 4.56
CA ARG A 271 -1.71 -15.71 5.62
C ARG A 271 -2.89 -16.37 6.30
N LEU A 272 -2.79 -17.69 6.52
CA LEU A 272 -3.80 -18.45 7.22
C LEU A 272 -3.34 -18.67 8.67
N PHE A 273 -4.12 -18.14 9.62
CA PHE A 273 -3.94 -18.34 11.05
C PHE A 273 -4.73 -19.56 11.51
N VAL A 274 -4.03 -20.63 11.89
CA VAL A 274 -4.59 -21.96 12.15
C VAL A 274 -4.38 -22.35 13.61
N LYS A 275 -5.43 -22.88 14.25
CA LYS A 275 -5.35 -23.47 15.60
C LYS A 275 -4.87 -24.92 15.54
N LYS A 276 -4.27 -25.40 16.63
CA LYS A 276 -3.73 -26.78 16.77
C LYS A 276 -4.61 -27.90 16.20
N ASP A 277 -5.91 -27.84 16.47
CA ASP A 277 -6.87 -28.90 16.13
C ASP A 277 -7.87 -28.41 15.08
N SER A 278 -7.43 -27.54 14.17
CA SER A 278 -8.31 -27.01 13.11
C SER A 278 -8.72 -28.10 12.13
N GLY A 279 -10.00 -28.06 11.74
CA GLY A 279 -10.55 -28.97 10.73
C GLY A 279 -10.06 -28.65 9.32
N LEU A 280 -10.72 -29.26 8.35
CA LEU A 280 -10.53 -28.97 6.93
C LEU A 280 -11.72 -28.18 6.40
N LYS A 281 -11.45 -27.19 5.56
CA LYS A 281 -12.42 -26.40 4.82
C LYS A 281 -12.19 -26.58 3.32
N ASP A 282 -13.28 -26.68 2.56
CA ASP A 282 -13.25 -26.63 1.11
C ASP A 282 -13.30 -25.17 0.66
N TYR A 283 -12.20 -24.67 0.09
CA TYR A 283 -12.13 -23.32 -0.46
C TYR A 283 -12.37 -23.35 -1.97
N ASP A 284 -13.35 -22.61 -2.45
CA ASP A 284 -13.53 -22.29 -3.86
C ASP A 284 -12.43 -21.31 -4.33
N CYS A 285 -11.67 -21.74 -5.33
CA CYS A 285 -10.53 -21.01 -5.87
C CYS A 285 -10.97 -19.73 -6.60
N ARG A 286 -12.10 -19.76 -7.31
CA ARG A 286 -12.62 -18.62 -8.09
C ARG A 286 -13.17 -17.54 -7.16
N ILE A 287 -13.91 -17.92 -6.12
CA ILE A 287 -14.39 -16.98 -5.10
C ILE A 287 -13.21 -16.28 -4.44
N PHE A 288 -12.21 -17.04 -3.99
CA PHE A 288 -11.01 -16.49 -3.35
C PHE A 288 -10.23 -15.54 -4.28
N GLU A 289 -10.04 -15.95 -5.54
CA GLU A 289 -9.37 -15.14 -6.57
C GLU A 289 -10.09 -13.81 -6.79
N ASN A 290 -11.42 -13.82 -6.93
CA ASN A 290 -12.24 -12.62 -7.09
C ASN A 290 -12.20 -11.71 -5.86
N GLN A 291 -12.24 -12.28 -4.66
CA GLN A 291 -12.12 -11.54 -3.40
C GLN A 291 -10.77 -10.83 -3.29
N MET A 292 -9.68 -11.53 -3.58
CA MET A 292 -8.34 -10.93 -3.57
C MET A 292 -8.17 -9.89 -4.68
N TYR A 293 -8.84 -10.06 -5.81
CA TYR A 293 -8.87 -9.05 -6.86
C TYR A 293 -9.60 -7.78 -6.40
N TYR A 294 -10.77 -7.92 -5.78
CA TYR A 294 -11.50 -6.81 -5.18
C TYR A 294 -10.65 -6.06 -4.16
N PHE A 295 -10.05 -6.78 -3.21
CA PHE A 295 -9.18 -6.19 -2.19
C PHE A 295 -8.03 -5.39 -2.82
N ASN A 296 -7.25 -5.98 -3.73
CA ASN A 296 -6.10 -5.32 -4.33
C ASN A 296 -6.49 -4.11 -5.19
N LYS A 297 -7.69 -4.12 -5.79
CA LYS A 297 -8.17 -3.06 -6.67
C LYS A 297 -8.77 -1.90 -5.89
N PHE A 298 -9.60 -2.17 -4.89
CA PHE A 298 -10.40 -1.16 -4.20
C PHE A 298 -9.93 -0.91 -2.77
N ASP A 299 -10.00 -1.91 -1.90
CA ASP A 299 -9.75 -1.69 -0.47
C ASP A 299 -8.29 -1.31 -0.19
N ARG A 300 -7.34 -1.96 -0.87
CA ARG A 300 -5.92 -1.69 -0.70
C ARG A 300 -5.49 -0.32 -1.23
N THR A 301 -6.25 0.24 -2.18
CA THR A 301 -5.97 1.54 -2.83
C THR A 301 -6.73 2.70 -2.18
N ASN A 302 -7.57 2.43 -1.17
CA ASN A 302 -8.18 3.46 -0.32
C ASN A 302 -7.15 4.13 0.58
N CYS A 303 -7.49 5.34 1.03
CA CYS A 303 -6.79 6.03 2.10
C CYS A 303 -7.47 5.74 3.45
N TYR A 304 -6.68 5.62 4.51
CA TYR A 304 -7.11 5.29 5.87
C TYR A 304 -6.42 6.24 6.84
N LYS A 305 -7.22 6.96 7.62
CA LYS A 305 -6.72 7.97 8.55
C LYS A 305 -5.76 7.37 9.60
N HIS A 306 -4.63 8.04 9.82
CA HIS A 306 -3.79 7.89 11.01
C HIS A 306 -2.91 9.13 11.23
N GLU A 307 -2.35 9.29 12.42
CA GLU A 307 -1.56 10.48 12.79
C GLU A 307 -0.05 10.32 12.55
N ILE A 308 0.40 9.18 12.02
CA ILE A 308 1.81 8.91 11.80
C ILE A 308 2.32 9.64 10.55
N ASN A 309 3.30 10.53 10.77
CA ASN A 309 4.01 11.24 9.72
C ASN A 309 5.51 10.91 9.76
N VAL A 310 5.91 9.88 8.99
CA VAL A 310 7.30 9.44 8.84
C VAL A 310 7.65 9.19 7.38
N PRO A 311 8.91 9.35 6.97
CA PRO A 311 9.35 9.06 5.61
C PRO A 311 9.05 7.59 5.22
N GLY A 312 8.45 7.40 4.05
CA GLY A 312 8.03 6.09 3.56
C GLY A 312 6.64 5.67 3.98
N PHE A 313 5.89 6.55 4.64
CA PHE A 313 4.53 6.29 5.08
C PHE A 313 3.57 7.35 4.55
N ASP A 314 2.45 6.89 4.06
CA ASP A 314 1.29 7.68 3.67
C ASP A 314 0.04 7.06 4.30
N HIS A 315 -1.15 7.45 3.87
CA HIS A 315 -2.39 6.94 4.44
C HIS A 315 -2.93 5.71 3.70
N CYS A 316 -2.12 4.92 2.98
CA CYS A 316 -2.66 3.74 2.30
C CYS A 316 -2.94 2.57 3.25
N TYR A 317 -3.63 1.55 2.75
CA TYR A 317 -3.93 0.34 3.52
C TYR A 317 -2.68 -0.30 4.14
N ASP A 318 -1.60 -0.41 3.35
CA ASP A 318 -0.37 -1.06 3.79
C ASP A 318 0.28 -0.28 4.94
N CYS A 319 0.37 1.05 4.82
CA CYS A 319 0.90 1.92 5.87
C CYS A 319 0.02 1.89 7.12
N ARG A 320 -1.31 2.03 6.98
CA ARG A 320 -2.23 2.00 8.12
C ARG A 320 -2.18 0.65 8.84
N THR A 321 -2.08 -0.44 8.09
CA THR A 321 -1.92 -1.79 8.66
C THR A 321 -0.70 -1.86 9.59
N VAL A 322 0.46 -1.34 9.16
CA VAL A 322 1.66 -1.32 10.01
C VAL A 322 1.43 -0.49 11.26
N VAL A 323 0.84 0.70 11.12
CA VAL A 323 0.54 1.56 12.27
C VAL A 323 -0.34 0.82 13.26
N PHE A 324 -1.42 0.19 12.79
CA PHE A 324 -2.34 -0.58 13.60
C PHE A 324 -1.65 -1.76 14.32
N ILE A 325 -0.87 -2.58 13.60
CA ILE A 325 -0.16 -3.73 14.18
C ILE A 325 0.83 -3.28 15.27
N LEU A 326 1.52 -2.15 15.07
CA LEU A 326 2.45 -1.63 16.07
C LEU A 326 1.74 -0.95 17.25
N GLU A 327 0.55 -0.39 17.05
CA GLU A 327 -0.34 0.05 18.14
C GLU A 327 -0.78 -1.15 19.00
N GLU A 328 -1.20 -2.25 18.37
CA GLU A 328 -1.57 -3.50 19.05
C GLU A 328 -0.37 -4.17 19.74
N TYR A 329 0.81 -4.12 19.13
CA TYR A 329 2.05 -4.61 19.75
C TYR A 329 2.32 -3.94 21.09
N LYS A 330 2.16 -2.61 21.18
CA LYS A 330 2.36 -1.88 22.43
C LYS A 330 1.40 -2.35 23.53
N LYS A 331 0.13 -2.56 23.18
CA LYS A 331 -0.86 -3.12 24.12
C LYS A 331 -0.43 -4.50 24.60
N ILE A 332 0.10 -5.35 23.71
CA ILE A 332 0.60 -6.68 24.08
C ILE A 332 1.79 -6.61 25.01
N VAL A 333 2.73 -5.69 24.78
CA VAL A 333 3.88 -5.48 25.66
C VAL A 333 3.41 -5.06 27.06
N GLU A 334 2.46 -4.12 27.14
CA GLU A 334 1.91 -3.64 28.42
C GLU A 334 1.16 -4.77 29.16
N GLN A 335 0.31 -5.53 28.46
CA GLN A 335 -0.48 -6.62 29.04
C GLN A 335 0.37 -7.83 29.46
N ASN A 336 1.51 -8.06 28.80
CA ASN A 336 2.36 -9.21 29.04
C ASN A 336 3.76 -8.79 29.49
N GLU A 337 3.89 -7.68 30.23
CA GLU A 337 5.18 -7.10 30.63
C GLU A 337 6.11 -8.13 31.31
N PHE A 338 5.54 -9.10 32.01
CA PHE A 338 6.26 -10.18 32.69
C PHE A 338 7.04 -11.12 31.75
N LEU A 339 6.68 -11.18 30.46
CA LEU A 339 7.43 -11.92 29.44
C LEU A 339 8.63 -11.12 28.90
N PHE A 340 8.64 -9.81 29.11
CA PHE A 340 9.67 -8.93 28.56
C PHE A 340 10.75 -8.61 29.61
N PRO A 341 12.03 -8.50 29.22
CA PRO A 341 13.08 -8.06 30.12
C PRO A 341 12.80 -6.66 30.69
N SER A 342 13.18 -6.41 31.95
CA SER A 342 12.97 -5.11 32.60
C SER A 342 13.62 -3.94 31.84
N ASN A 343 14.71 -4.18 31.14
CA ASN A 343 15.42 -3.21 30.29
C ASN A 343 14.98 -3.23 28.81
N PHE A 344 13.79 -3.75 28.49
CA PHE A 344 13.32 -3.90 27.12
C PHE A 344 13.03 -2.56 26.42
N VAL A 345 14.04 -2.04 25.71
CA VAL A 345 14.01 -0.71 25.07
C VAL A 345 12.96 -0.60 23.97
N ILE A 346 12.73 -1.66 23.18
CA ILE A 346 11.79 -1.61 22.05
C ILE A 346 10.35 -1.44 22.53
N GLY A 347 9.96 -2.12 23.60
CA GLY A 347 8.62 -2.00 24.18
C GLY A 347 8.25 -0.59 24.64
N ARG A 348 9.25 0.26 24.93
CA ARG A 348 9.05 1.65 25.38
C ARG A 348 8.94 2.66 24.23
N LYS A 349 9.21 2.24 22.99
CA LYS A 349 9.15 3.13 21.83
C LYS A 349 7.68 3.46 21.48
N SER A 350 7.44 4.70 21.09
CA SER A 350 6.20 5.08 20.42
C SER A 350 6.05 4.36 19.08
N THR A 351 4.82 4.27 18.56
CA THR A 351 4.53 3.68 17.23
C THR A 351 5.40 4.32 16.14
N LYS A 352 5.55 5.65 16.18
CA LYS A 352 6.43 6.40 15.28
C LYS A 352 7.89 5.93 15.36
N GLU A 353 8.43 5.83 16.57
CA GLU A 353 9.82 5.40 16.78
C GLU A 353 10.05 3.93 16.39
N LEU A 354 9.04 3.06 16.54
CA LEU A 354 9.08 1.68 16.06
C LEU A 354 9.14 1.62 14.53
N ILE A 355 8.34 2.43 13.84
CA ILE A 355 8.40 2.53 12.37
C ILE A 355 9.76 3.07 11.92
N ASP A 356 10.27 4.12 12.54
CA ASP A 356 11.60 4.66 12.24
C ASP A 356 12.71 3.63 12.52
N PHE A 357 12.58 2.84 13.59
CA PHE A 357 13.47 1.72 13.87
C PHE A 357 13.45 0.67 12.75
N ILE A 358 12.26 0.21 12.33
CA ILE A 358 12.10 -0.76 11.24
C ILE A 358 12.67 -0.20 9.93
N ASN A 359 12.31 1.04 9.56
CA ASN A 359 12.77 1.69 8.33
C ASN A 359 14.31 1.77 8.25
N ARG A 360 14.97 2.11 9.37
CA ARG A 360 16.44 2.12 9.44
C ARG A 360 17.02 0.72 9.28
N LYS A 361 16.51 -0.26 10.05
CA LYS A 361 17.05 -1.63 10.06
C LYS A 361 16.80 -2.39 8.74
N LEU A 362 15.74 -2.05 8.02
CA LEU A 362 15.46 -2.59 6.68
C LEU A 362 16.13 -1.80 5.54
N TYR A 363 16.88 -0.74 5.86
CA TYR A 363 17.51 0.17 4.89
C TYR A 363 16.52 0.76 3.89
N SER A 364 15.33 1.14 4.36
CA SER A 364 14.21 1.57 3.51
C SER A 364 14.52 2.83 2.69
N ALA A 365 15.47 3.67 3.12
CA ALA A 365 15.97 4.80 2.33
C ALA A 365 16.60 4.38 0.98
N ARG A 366 17.09 3.14 0.87
CA ARG A 366 17.66 2.58 -0.36
C ARG A 366 16.63 1.81 -1.20
N LYS A 367 15.45 1.53 -0.65
CA LYS A 367 14.41 0.80 -1.37
C LYS A 367 13.84 1.72 -2.44
N LYS A 368 13.94 1.28 -3.69
CA LYS A 368 13.24 1.88 -4.82
C LYS A 368 11.82 1.32 -4.92
N ILE A 369 10.87 2.21 -5.18
CA ILE A 369 9.49 1.90 -5.52
C ILE A 369 9.23 2.42 -6.92
N GLU A 370 8.44 1.67 -7.67
CA GLU A 370 8.02 2.03 -9.01
C GLU A 370 6.52 2.28 -9.00
N TYR A 371 6.07 3.36 -9.62
CA TYR A 371 4.68 3.50 -10.03
C TYR A 371 4.58 3.39 -11.54
N ALA A 372 3.51 2.77 -12.00
CA ALA A 372 3.17 2.69 -13.40
C ALA A 372 1.76 3.22 -13.59
N LEU A 373 1.55 4.13 -14.54
CA LEU A 373 0.24 4.65 -14.87
C LEU A 373 0.01 4.51 -16.37
N ASN A 374 -1.11 3.92 -16.76
CA ASN A 374 -1.57 3.89 -18.13
C ASN A 374 -2.37 5.15 -18.42
N PHE A 375 -1.91 5.90 -19.42
CA PHE A 375 -2.62 7.01 -19.97
C PHE A 375 -2.77 6.81 -21.48
N GLU A 376 -4.01 6.72 -21.95
CA GLU A 376 -4.34 6.53 -23.37
C GLU A 376 -3.55 5.40 -24.06
N GLN A 377 -3.47 4.24 -23.40
CA GLN A 377 -2.77 3.05 -23.89
C GLN A 377 -1.23 3.16 -23.86
N GLU A 378 -0.68 4.26 -23.37
CA GLU A 378 0.75 4.42 -23.08
C GLU A 378 1.02 4.24 -21.58
N LEU A 379 2.01 3.42 -21.24
CA LEU A 379 2.38 3.16 -19.86
C LEU A 379 3.56 4.04 -19.43
N PHE A 380 3.32 4.91 -18.45
CA PHE A 380 4.32 5.77 -17.84
C PHE A 380 4.85 5.14 -16.56
N ARG A 381 6.17 5.00 -16.44
CA ARG A 381 6.84 4.45 -15.26
C ARG A 381 7.68 5.50 -14.57
N CYS A 382 7.60 5.55 -13.25
CA CYS A 382 8.46 6.41 -12.44
C CYS A 382 9.03 5.64 -11.26
N GLU A 383 10.27 5.94 -10.90
CA GLU A 383 10.92 5.34 -9.75
C GLU A 383 11.22 6.40 -8.68
N TYR A 384 10.89 6.07 -7.43
CA TYR A 384 11.18 6.90 -6.26
C TYR A 384 11.88 6.08 -5.18
N ASN A 385 12.61 6.75 -4.29
CA ASN A 385 13.00 6.13 -3.03
C ASN A 385 11.75 5.98 -2.16
N PHE A 386 11.59 4.84 -1.49
CA PHE A 386 10.49 4.57 -0.57
C PHE A 386 10.30 5.72 0.42
N THR A 387 11.38 6.23 1.02
CA THR A 387 11.34 7.34 1.99
C THR A 387 10.85 8.68 1.43
N ARG A 388 10.69 8.83 0.11
CA ARG A 388 10.06 10.01 -0.49
C ARG A 388 8.53 9.94 -0.43
N MET A 389 7.95 8.77 -0.20
CA MET A 389 6.53 8.64 0.06
C MET A 389 6.22 9.28 1.41
N LYS A 390 5.38 10.31 1.43
CA LYS A 390 4.98 11.00 2.65
C LYS A 390 3.59 11.59 2.45
N TYR A 391 2.69 11.33 3.39
CA TYR A 391 1.37 11.96 3.41
C TYR A 391 1.45 13.49 3.28
N GLY A 392 0.52 14.09 2.53
CA GLY A 392 0.48 15.54 2.33
C GLY A 392 1.53 16.09 1.36
N THR A 393 2.47 15.25 0.91
CA THR A 393 3.47 15.69 -0.07
C THR A 393 2.79 15.74 -1.42
N LYS A 394 2.57 16.94 -1.95
CA LYS A 394 2.12 17.13 -3.34
C LYS A 394 2.98 16.23 -4.21
N ILE A 395 2.35 15.27 -4.91
CA ILE A 395 3.05 14.44 -5.89
C ILE A 395 3.82 15.42 -6.77
N ASN A 396 5.15 15.34 -6.65
CA ASN A 396 6.01 16.48 -6.92
C ASN A 396 5.73 17.03 -8.32
N ARG A 397 5.83 18.35 -8.51
CA ARG A 397 5.86 18.96 -9.85
C ARG A 397 6.78 18.20 -10.78
N GLU A 398 7.84 17.57 -10.26
CA GLU A 398 8.76 16.68 -10.96
C GLU A 398 8.14 15.41 -11.58
N PHE A 399 7.15 14.76 -10.93
CA PHE A 399 6.40 13.63 -11.50
C PHE A 399 5.54 14.11 -12.68
N LEU A 400 4.80 15.18 -12.47
CA LEU A 400 3.98 15.80 -13.50
C LEU A 400 4.84 16.34 -14.63
N ASN A 401 5.96 16.97 -14.34
CA ASN A 401 6.92 17.44 -15.33
C ASN A 401 7.48 16.25 -16.12
N ARG A 402 7.77 15.11 -15.51
CA ARG A 402 8.22 13.94 -16.27
C ARG A 402 7.12 13.32 -17.12
N ILE A 403 5.85 13.37 -16.71
CA ILE A 403 4.71 12.90 -17.53
C ILE A 403 4.42 13.89 -18.67
N ILE A 404 4.38 15.19 -18.37
CA ILE A 404 4.10 16.29 -19.30
C ILE A 404 5.26 16.49 -20.28
N PHE A 405 6.51 16.24 -19.86
CA PHE A 405 7.73 16.47 -20.65
C PHE A 405 8.52 15.18 -20.99
N SER A 406 7.92 14.00 -20.83
CA SER A 406 8.37 12.76 -21.51
C SER A 406 8.35 13.01 -23.02
N PRO A 407 9.26 12.46 -23.86
CA PRO A 407 9.57 12.98 -25.18
C PRO A 407 8.48 12.64 -26.21
N LEU A 408 7.31 13.27 -26.08
CA LEU A 408 6.70 13.87 -27.24
C LEU A 408 7.78 14.80 -27.82
N LYS A 409 8.27 14.48 -29.03
CA LYS A 409 9.12 15.36 -29.85
C LYS A 409 8.35 16.63 -30.22
N ILE A 410 7.81 17.35 -29.25
CA ILE A 410 7.23 18.67 -29.43
C ILE A 410 8.40 19.60 -29.20
N ASN A 411 9.02 20.04 -30.30
CA ASN A 411 10.04 21.06 -30.26
C ASN A 411 9.37 22.34 -29.76
N PHE A 412 9.70 22.76 -28.54
CA PHE A 412 9.13 23.98 -27.94
C PHE A 412 9.48 25.24 -28.74
N GLN A 413 10.50 25.20 -29.61
CA GLN A 413 10.80 26.29 -30.54
C GLN A 413 9.63 26.56 -31.51
N ASP A 414 8.79 25.58 -31.81
CA ASP A 414 7.61 25.75 -32.68
C ASP A 414 6.45 26.47 -31.95
N PHE A 415 6.46 26.50 -30.61
CA PHE A 415 5.45 27.19 -29.78
C PHE A 415 5.87 28.59 -29.32
N LEU A 416 7.16 28.93 -29.40
CA LEU A 416 7.71 30.20 -28.90
C LEU A 416 7.63 31.37 -29.90
N SER A 417 7.02 31.19 -31.08
CA SER A 417 6.81 32.26 -32.06
C SER A 417 5.52 33.08 -31.83
N ILE A 418 4.88 32.96 -30.67
CA ILE A 418 3.86 33.91 -30.22
C ILE A 418 4.60 35.12 -29.63
N GLU A 419 4.98 36.05 -30.50
CA GLU A 419 5.52 37.35 -30.09
C GLU A 419 4.53 38.06 -29.17
N LEU A 420 4.94 38.23 -27.91
CA LEU A 420 4.40 39.25 -27.04
C LEU A 420 4.79 40.61 -27.63
N PHE A 421 3.88 41.22 -28.39
CA PHE A 421 3.95 42.65 -28.69
C PHE A 421 3.83 43.43 -27.38
N ASN A 422 4.98 43.82 -26.83
CA ASN A 422 5.09 44.87 -25.83
C ASN A 422 5.00 46.21 -26.56
N ASP A 423 3.81 46.82 -26.56
CA ASP A 423 3.64 48.22 -26.93
C ASP A 423 4.15 49.10 -25.77
N GLU A 424 5.45 49.36 -25.75
CA GLU A 424 6.00 50.51 -25.03
C GLU A 424 6.08 51.70 -25.99
N THR A 425 5.07 52.57 -25.95
CA THR A 425 5.22 53.96 -26.36
C THR A 425 4.76 54.91 -25.26
N ASN A 426 5.76 55.40 -24.51
CA ASN A 426 5.94 56.75 -23.97
C ASN A 426 4.71 57.60 -23.63
N ILE A 427 4.60 58.00 -22.35
CA ILE A 427 4.59 59.42 -21.91
C ILE A 427 5.22 59.50 -20.51
N ARG A 428 6.28 60.32 -20.39
CA ARG A 428 7.03 60.64 -19.17
C ARG A 428 6.37 61.80 -18.38
N HIS A 429 6.33 61.62 -17.06
CA HIS A 429 6.51 62.57 -15.93
C HIS A 429 5.98 64.02 -15.98
N LYS A 430 5.19 64.41 -14.95
CA LYS A 430 5.67 65.15 -13.76
C LYS A 430 4.56 65.47 -12.73
N ASN A 431 4.84 65.10 -11.47
CA ASN A 431 4.67 65.85 -10.20
C ASN A 431 3.34 66.57 -9.86
N GLN A 432 2.70 66.21 -8.73
CA GLN A 432 2.81 66.89 -7.41
C GLN A 432 1.75 66.39 -6.41
N ASN A 433 2.25 66.01 -5.22
CA ASN A 433 1.76 66.25 -3.85
C ASN A 433 0.26 66.30 -3.47
N ASN A 434 0.00 65.58 -2.38
CA ASN A 434 -0.73 65.99 -1.16
C ASN A 434 -2.24 65.64 -0.95
N ILE A 435 -2.46 64.95 0.19
CA ILE A 435 -3.38 65.28 1.30
C ILE A 435 -4.86 64.75 1.27
N PHE A 436 -5.15 63.95 2.32
CA PHE A 436 -6.40 63.73 3.07
C PHE A 436 -7.55 62.80 2.59
N SER A 437 -7.70 61.73 3.38
CA SER A 437 -8.87 61.37 4.21
C SER A 437 -10.17 60.76 3.62
N LYS A 438 -10.57 59.68 4.32
CA LYS A 438 -11.93 59.26 4.75
C LYS A 438 -12.92 58.63 3.75
N THR A 439 -13.42 57.45 4.17
CA THR A 439 -14.78 56.86 3.99
C THR A 439 -15.14 56.43 2.55
N SER A 440 -15.84 55.33 2.24
CA SER A 440 -16.89 54.52 2.89
C SER A 440 -17.04 53.19 2.11
N LYS A 441 -17.26 52.05 2.77
CA LYS A 441 -18.51 51.24 2.79
C LYS A 441 -19.30 51.07 1.47
N ASN A 442 -19.56 49.80 1.16
CA ASN A 442 -20.68 49.20 0.42
C ASN A 442 -20.72 49.34 -1.12
N LYS A 443 -20.64 48.20 -1.83
CA LYS A 443 -21.82 47.49 -2.39
C LYS A 443 -21.36 46.34 -3.30
N GLU A 444 -21.36 45.14 -2.73
CA GLU A 444 -21.76 43.94 -3.45
C GLU A 444 -23.27 43.99 -3.71
N SER A 445 -23.68 43.37 -4.82
CA SER A 445 -25.02 42.94 -5.23
C SER A 445 -25.48 43.52 -6.58
N ASN A 446 -26.03 42.60 -7.39
CA ASN A 446 -26.79 42.78 -8.64
C ASN A 446 -26.00 42.69 -9.95
N PHE A 447 -25.62 41.46 -10.32
CA PHE A 447 -25.56 41.05 -11.73
C PHE A 447 -25.89 39.56 -11.90
N LEU A 448 -27.00 39.12 -11.32
CA LEU A 448 -27.64 37.84 -11.64
C LEU A 448 -29.13 38.11 -11.78
N ASN A 449 -29.55 38.39 -13.01
CA ASN A 449 -30.90 38.16 -13.55
C ASN A 449 -30.94 38.78 -14.95
N ASN A 450 -30.75 37.94 -15.96
CA ASN A 450 -31.42 37.99 -17.26
C ASN A 450 -30.70 37.07 -18.23
N PHE A 451 -31.13 35.81 -18.31
CA PHE A 451 -31.13 35.10 -19.59
C PHE A 451 -32.32 34.15 -19.61
N GLY A 452 -33.40 34.66 -20.21
CA GLY A 452 -34.52 33.85 -20.67
C GLY A 452 -34.13 33.06 -21.92
N GLU A 453 -34.80 31.93 -22.05
CA GLU A 453 -34.71 30.98 -23.15
C GLU A 453 -35.12 31.61 -24.48
N ASN A 454 -34.26 31.50 -25.49
CA ASN A 454 -34.60 31.08 -26.86
C ASN A 454 -33.40 31.31 -27.78
N HIS A 455 -32.73 30.23 -28.19
CA HIS A 455 -32.34 29.93 -29.57
C HIS A 455 -31.38 28.73 -29.58
N ILE A 456 -31.95 27.55 -29.79
CA ILE A 456 -31.22 26.41 -30.34
C ILE A 456 -31.03 26.70 -31.83
N LYS A 457 -29.80 26.99 -32.24
CA LYS A 457 -29.19 26.56 -33.51
C LYS A 457 -27.70 26.96 -33.52
N ASN A 458 -26.85 25.94 -33.64
CA ASN A 458 -25.40 26.00 -33.88
C ASN A 458 -24.54 26.63 -32.77
N PHE A 459 -24.23 25.85 -31.74
CA PHE A 459 -23.12 26.14 -30.82
C PHE A 459 -21.90 25.28 -31.14
N LYS A 460 -20.91 25.87 -31.83
CA LYS A 460 -19.50 25.51 -31.61
C LYS A 460 -19.15 26.04 -30.21
N LYS A 461 -18.95 25.16 -29.24
CA LYS A 461 -18.48 25.55 -27.90
C LYS A 461 -17.05 26.07 -28.00
N PHE A 462 -16.86 27.37 -27.78
CA PHE A 462 -15.58 27.93 -27.37
C PHE A 462 -15.50 27.84 -25.85
N ILE A 463 -14.43 27.25 -25.31
CA ILE A 463 -14.10 27.34 -23.89
C ILE A 463 -13.22 28.58 -23.75
N ILE A 464 -13.72 29.62 -23.08
CA ILE A 464 -12.91 30.75 -22.64
C ILE A 464 -12.46 30.40 -21.22
N ILE A 465 -11.18 30.04 -21.06
CA ILE A 465 -10.56 29.89 -19.74
C ILE A 465 -10.03 31.26 -19.34
N LYS A 466 -10.65 31.88 -18.34
CA LYS A 466 -10.15 33.08 -17.69
C LYS A 466 -9.29 32.63 -16.50
N LEU A 467 -7.97 32.74 -16.61
CA LEU A 467 -7.06 32.58 -15.47
C LEU A 467 -6.91 33.94 -14.82
N ASP A 468 -7.66 34.20 -13.74
CA ASP A 468 -7.38 35.34 -12.87
C ASP A 468 -6.18 34.98 -11.99
N SER A 469 -5.14 35.80 -12.07
CA SER A 469 -3.98 35.73 -11.18
C SER A 469 -4.25 36.57 -9.94
N THR A 470 -4.70 35.94 -8.87
CA THR A 470 -4.51 36.41 -7.48
C THR A 470 -4.24 35.21 -6.59
#